data_AF-A0A1V4II18-F1
#
_entry.id   AF-A0A1V4II18-F1
#
_cell.length_a   1.000
_cell.length_b   1.000
_cell.length_c   1.000
_cell.angle_alpha   90.00
_cell.angle_beta   90.00
_cell.angle_gamma   90.00
#
_symmetry.space_group_name_H-M   'P 1'
#
loop_
_entity.id
_entity.type
_entity.pdbx_description
1 polymer ?
#
loop_
_entity_poly.entity_id
_entity_poly.type
_entity_poly.pdbx_seq_one_letter_code
_entity_poly.pdbx_strand_id
1 'polypeptide(L)'
;MGLSSKLILEDVELEFNLVMKEFSRYLKKQLKTKQVIELCVKNMKQYMRWAYTEKNYKYLTKVNKNEMYRYEIFLNEIKKYKYNTIKQKIRIILIFNKFMDSFTAQHNMDGLFDESKICKRKKQYNYITKTYIKL
;
A
#
# COMPACT_ATOMS: atom_id res chain seq x y z
N MET A 1 18.65 -12.79 -17.95
CA MET A 1 18.10 -11.90 -16.89
C MET A 1 16.57 -12.03 -16.83
N GLY A 2 15.97 -13.09 -16.25
CA GLY A 2 14.52 -13.31 -16.44
C GLY A 2 13.71 -14.06 -15.37
N LEU A 3 14.33 -14.53 -14.28
CA LEU A 3 13.63 -15.30 -13.23
C LEU A 3 13.50 -14.52 -11.91
N SER A 4 14.51 -13.71 -11.57
CA SER A 4 14.56 -12.95 -10.30
C SER A 4 13.48 -11.86 -10.21
N SER A 5 13.13 -11.19 -11.31
CA SER A 5 12.12 -10.13 -11.34
C SER A 5 10.69 -10.66 -11.24
N LYS A 6 10.42 -11.90 -11.67
CA LYS A 6 9.09 -12.55 -11.55
C LYS A 6 8.76 -12.97 -10.12
N LEU A 7 9.72 -13.60 -9.42
CA LEU A 7 9.55 -13.99 -8.01
C LEU A 7 9.33 -12.78 -7.09
N ILE A 8 10.05 -11.68 -7.33
CA ILE A 8 9.87 -10.43 -6.57
C ILE A 8 8.47 -9.83 -6.79
N LEU A 9 7.88 -9.98 -7.98
CA LEU A 9 6.53 -9.50 -8.29
C LEU A 9 5.45 -10.30 -7.56
N GLU A 10 5.60 -11.62 -7.46
CA GLU A 10 4.63 -12.51 -6.82
C GLU A 10 4.58 -12.31 -5.28
N ASP A 11 5.73 -12.18 -4.63
CA ASP A 11 5.81 -11.94 -3.17
C ASP A 11 5.20 -10.59 -2.79
N VAL A 12 5.48 -9.57 -3.59
CA VAL A 12 4.95 -8.22 -3.39
C VAL A 12 3.44 -8.19 -3.62
N GLU A 13 2.92 -8.90 -4.63
CA GLU A 13 1.48 -9.02 -4.88
C GLU A 13 0.74 -9.76 -3.74
N LEU A 14 1.38 -10.75 -3.12
CA LEU A 14 0.84 -11.45 -1.96
C LEU A 14 0.72 -10.52 -0.74
N GLU A 15 1.78 -9.77 -0.41
CA GLU A 15 1.75 -8.76 0.65
C GLU A 15 0.67 -7.70 0.39
N PHE A 16 0.56 -7.22 -0.84
CA PHE A 16 -0.48 -6.28 -1.25
C PHE A 16 -1.89 -6.83 -1.00
N ASN A 17 -2.14 -8.08 -1.36
CA ASN A 17 -3.46 -8.70 -1.19
C ASN A 17 -3.82 -8.88 0.29
N LEU A 18 -2.86 -9.22 1.15
CA LEU A 18 -3.06 -9.31 2.59
C LEU A 18 -3.42 -7.94 3.20
N VAL A 19 -2.64 -6.90 2.90
CA VAL A 19 -2.92 -5.56 3.44
C VAL A 19 -4.26 -5.02 2.93
N MET A 20 -4.62 -5.26 1.66
CA MET A 20 -5.93 -4.88 1.13
C MET A 20 -7.09 -5.64 1.78
N LYS A 21 -6.87 -6.90 2.20
CA LYS A 21 -7.86 -7.68 2.95
C LYS A 21 -8.08 -7.09 4.35
N GLU A 22 -7.02 -6.71 5.05
CA GLU A 22 -7.13 -6.04 6.36
C GLU A 22 -7.73 -4.63 6.23
N PHE A 23 -7.36 -3.88 5.20
CA PHE A 23 -7.96 -2.59 4.91
C PHE A 23 -9.47 -2.73 4.65
N SER A 24 -9.89 -3.75 3.88
CA SER A 24 -11.30 -4.06 3.67
C SER A 24 -12.03 -4.36 4.99
N ARG A 25 -11.42 -5.13 5.90
CA ARG A 25 -11.98 -5.40 7.23
C ARG A 25 -12.08 -4.14 8.10
N TYR A 26 -11.05 -3.29 8.08
CA TYR A 26 -11.07 -1.99 8.75
C TYR A 26 -12.23 -1.13 8.24
N LEU A 27 -12.40 -1.05 6.91
CA LEU A 27 -13.49 -0.31 6.31
C LEU A 27 -14.87 -0.90 6.66
N LYS A 28 -15.03 -2.23 6.74
CA LYS A 28 -16.29 -2.87 7.17
C LYS A 28 -16.71 -2.48 8.59
N LYS A 29 -15.76 -2.17 9.48
CA LYS A 29 -16.06 -1.69 10.84
C LYS A 29 -16.57 -0.24 10.85
N GLN A 30 -16.19 0.57 9.86
CA GLN A 30 -16.51 2.01 9.81
C GLN A 30 -17.63 2.35 8.82
N LEU A 31 -17.76 1.58 7.74
CA LEU A 31 -18.65 1.83 6.62
C LEU A 31 -19.67 0.70 6.51
N LYS A 32 -20.94 1.06 6.36
CA LYS A 32 -22.04 0.09 6.24
C LYS A 32 -22.21 -0.45 4.82
N THR A 33 -21.72 0.27 3.81
CA THR A 33 -22.05 -0.01 2.40
C THR A 33 -20.94 -0.78 1.70
N LYS A 34 -21.22 -2.04 1.31
CA LYS A 34 -20.29 -2.91 0.56
C LYS A 34 -19.70 -2.24 -0.69
N GLN A 35 -20.52 -1.55 -1.48
CA GLN A 35 -20.09 -0.87 -2.71
C GLN A 35 -19.03 0.21 -2.44
N VAL A 36 -19.15 0.96 -1.34
CA VAL A 36 -18.18 2.00 -0.97
C VAL A 36 -16.85 1.37 -0.56
N ILE A 37 -16.90 0.25 0.16
CA ILE A 37 -15.70 -0.51 0.56
C ILE A 37 -14.97 -1.04 -0.66
N GLU A 38 -15.70 -1.64 -1.61
CA GLU A 38 -15.13 -2.14 -2.87
C GLU A 38 -14.50 -1.01 -3.70
N LEU A 39 -15.15 0.16 -3.75
CA LEU A 39 -14.60 1.34 -4.41
C LEU A 39 -13.30 1.82 -3.74
N CYS A 40 -13.25 1.86 -2.40
CA CYS A 40 -12.05 2.21 -1.65
C CYS A 40 -10.90 1.25 -1.96
N VAL A 41 -11.15 -0.06 -1.90
CA VAL A 41 -10.14 -1.09 -2.20
C VAL A 41 -9.67 -0.98 -3.64
N LYS A 42 -10.59 -0.81 -4.61
CA LYS A 42 -10.25 -0.63 -6.03
C LYS A 42 -9.36 0.60 -6.26
N ASN A 43 -9.68 1.72 -5.63
CA ASN A 43 -8.88 2.95 -5.75
C ASN A 43 -7.50 2.81 -5.11
N MET A 44 -7.38 2.14 -3.96
CA MET A 44 -6.07 1.86 -3.37
C MET A 44 -5.24 0.90 -4.23
N LYS A 45 -5.84 -0.14 -4.82
CA LYS A 45 -5.14 -1.01 -5.77
C LYS A 45 -4.60 -0.24 -6.99
N GLN A 46 -5.35 0.74 -7.49
CA GLN A 46 -4.86 1.61 -8.58
C GLN A 46 -3.64 2.42 -8.14
N TYR A 47 -3.70 3.04 -6.96
CA TYR A 47 -2.57 3.78 -6.39
C TYR A 47 -1.33 2.89 -6.24
N MET A 48 -1.50 1.69 -5.66
CA MET A 48 -0.38 0.78 -5.41
C MET A 48 0.28 0.33 -6.70
N ARG A 49 -0.50 0.03 -7.75
CA ARG A 49 0.05 -0.31 -9.07
C ARG A 49 0.89 0.83 -9.64
N TRP A 50 0.38 2.06 -9.58
CA TRP A 50 1.12 3.24 -10.02
C TRP A 50 2.40 3.44 -9.19
N ALA A 51 2.31 3.37 -7.87
CA ALA A 51 3.44 3.54 -6.98
C ALA A 51 4.52 2.46 -7.18
N TYR A 52 4.12 1.22 -7.46
CA TYR A 52 5.05 0.14 -7.78
C TYR A 52 5.79 0.41 -9.09
N THR A 53 5.07 0.80 -10.15
CA THR A 53 5.67 1.10 -11.46
C THR A 53 6.60 2.32 -11.42
N GLU A 54 6.21 3.39 -10.74
CA GLU A 54 6.98 4.64 -10.69
C GLU A 54 8.17 4.60 -9.71
N LYS A 55 8.03 3.89 -8.59
CA LYS A 55 9.02 3.97 -7.49
C LYS A 55 9.71 2.66 -7.15
N ASN A 56 9.32 1.54 -7.76
CA ASN A 56 9.85 0.22 -7.42
C ASN A 56 9.70 -0.08 -5.91
N TYR A 57 8.59 0.38 -5.30
CA TYR A 57 8.33 0.19 -3.88
C TYR A 57 8.24 -1.31 -3.58
N LYS A 58 9.12 -1.77 -2.67
CA LYS A 58 9.09 -3.16 -2.19
C LYS A 58 8.09 -3.38 -1.05
N TYR A 59 7.62 -2.31 -0.41
CA TYR A 59 6.80 -2.39 0.80
C TYR A 59 5.71 -1.33 0.82
N LEU A 60 4.64 -1.65 1.52
CA LEU A 60 3.41 -0.87 1.54
C LEU A 60 3.38 0.08 2.74
N THR A 61 3.85 1.31 2.54
CA THR A 61 3.99 2.33 3.61
C THR A 61 2.82 3.30 3.63
N LYS A 62 2.78 4.17 4.66
CA LYS A 62 1.98 5.39 4.62
C LYS A 62 2.40 6.24 3.45
N VAL A 63 1.42 6.86 2.81
CA VAL A 63 1.63 7.77 1.69
C VAL A 63 1.90 9.17 2.22
N ASN A 64 3.05 9.76 1.88
CA ASN A 64 3.39 11.10 2.30
C ASN A 64 2.74 12.17 1.40
N LYS A 65 2.86 13.45 1.79
CA LYS A 65 2.25 14.58 1.05
C LYS A 65 2.79 14.72 -0.37
N ASN A 66 4.10 14.55 -0.56
CA ASN A 66 4.74 14.66 -1.88
C ASN A 66 4.26 13.56 -2.82
N GLU A 67 4.03 12.36 -2.30
CA GLU A 67 3.50 11.24 -3.07
C GLU A 67 2.05 11.44 -3.46
N MET A 68 1.21 11.93 -2.54
CA MET A 68 -0.16 12.28 -2.86
C MET A 68 -0.19 13.32 -3.98
N TYR A 69 0.65 14.36 -3.91
CA TYR A 69 0.74 15.38 -4.96
C TYR A 69 1.18 14.81 -6.32
N ARG A 70 2.21 13.95 -6.34
CA ARG A 70 2.62 13.27 -7.59
C ARG A 70 1.51 12.39 -8.16
N TYR A 71 0.76 11.70 -7.30
CA TYR A 71 -0.37 10.90 -7.72
C TYR A 71 -1.53 11.76 -8.23
N GLU A 72 -1.79 12.93 -7.63
CA GLU A 72 -2.76 13.90 -8.14
C GLU A 72 -2.42 14.35 -9.56
N ILE A 73 -1.16 14.69 -9.82
CA ILE A 73 -0.67 15.04 -11.16
C ILE A 73 -0.91 13.86 -12.13
N PHE A 74 -0.54 12.64 -11.75
CA PHE A 74 -0.80 11.46 -12.58
C PHE A 74 -2.30 11.27 -12.89
N LEU A 75 -3.17 11.45 -11.90
CA LEU A 75 -4.61 11.32 -12.10
C LEU A 75 -5.18 12.41 -13.01
N ASN A 76 -4.61 13.62 -12.96
CA ASN A 76 -5.01 14.74 -13.80
C ASN A 76 -4.46 14.62 -15.23
N GLU A 77 -3.14 14.55 -15.36
CA GLU A 77 -2.46 14.67 -16.66
C GLU A 77 -2.53 13.38 -17.47
N ILE A 78 -2.38 12.22 -16.81
CA ILE A 78 -2.32 10.92 -17.49
C ILE A 78 -3.69 10.26 -17.56
N LYS A 79 -4.43 10.21 -16.44
CA LYS A 79 -5.75 9.58 -16.41
C LYS A 79 -6.90 10.52 -16.79
N LYS A 80 -6.65 11.83 -16.92
CA LYS A 80 -7.65 12.83 -17.33
C LYS A 80 -8.92 12.79 -16.49
N TYR A 81 -8.78 12.51 -15.19
CA TYR A 81 -9.93 12.46 -14.29
C TYR A 81 -10.41 13.87 -13.91
N LYS A 82 -11.73 14.01 -13.74
CA LYS A 82 -12.31 15.26 -13.21
C LYS A 82 -11.85 15.51 -11.78
N TYR A 83 -11.71 16.78 -11.41
CA TYR A 83 -11.27 17.22 -10.08
C TYR A 83 -11.99 16.50 -8.92
N ASN A 84 -13.31 16.37 -8.98
CA ASN A 84 -14.09 15.68 -7.92
C ASN A 84 -13.68 14.21 -7.75
N THR A 85 -13.38 13.52 -8.85
CA THR A 85 -12.90 12.13 -8.84
C THR A 85 -11.49 12.04 -8.25
N ILE A 86 -10.62 12.99 -8.58
CA ILE A 86 -9.28 13.09 -8.00
C ILE A 86 -9.39 13.29 -6.48
N LYS A 87 -10.16 14.29 -6.04
CA LYS A 87 -10.40 14.58 -4.62
C LYS A 87 -10.93 13.36 -3.86
N GLN A 88 -11.85 12.59 -4.45
CA GLN A 88 -12.35 11.35 -3.85
C GLN A 88 -11.26 10.30 -3.71
N LYS A 89 -10.43 10.09 -4.74
CA LYS A 89 -9.32 9.13 -4.72
C LYS A 89 -8.26 9.51 -3.67
N ILE A 90 -7.92 10.79 -3.54
CA ILE A 90 -6.97 11.27 -2.53
C ILE A 90 -7.54 11.13 -1.12
N ARG A 91 -8.83 11.41 -0.92
CA ARG A 91 -9.49 11.17 0.37
C ARG A 91 -9.40 9.70 0.79
N ILE A 92 -9.46 8.77 -0.16
CA ILE A 92 -9.31 7.33 0.12
C ILE A 92 -7.88 7.01 0.57
N ILE A 93 -6.85 7.64 -0.01
CA ILE A 93 -5.46 7.52 0.45
C ILE A 93 -5.31 8.03 1.90
N LEU A 94 -5.97 9.14 2.24
CA LEU A 94 -5.96 9.64 3.63
C LEU A 94 -6.63 8.67 4.62
N ILE A 95 -7.71 8.01 4.21
CA ILE A 95 -8.35 6.95 5.02
C ILE A 95 -7.40 5.76 5.17
N PHE A 96 -6.71 5.39 4.08
CA PHE A 96 -5.71 4.34 4.11
C PHE A 96 -4.55 4.65 5.07
N ASN A 97 -4.06 5.89 5.10
CA ASN A 97 -3.03 6.30 6.06
C ASN A 97 -3.47 6.14 7.53
N LYS A 98 -4.74 6.45 7.85
CA LYS A 98 -5.29 6.22 9.20
C LYS A 98 -5.39 4.73 9.54
N PHE A 99 -5.75 3.91 8.55
CA PHE A 99 -5.70 2.46 8.70
C PHE A 99 -4.27 1.99 8.99
N MET A 100 -3.28 2.47 8.23
CA MET A 100 -1.88 2.10 8.44
C MET A 100 -1.39 2.46 9.83
N ASP A 101 -1.78 3.61 10.38
CA ASP A 101 -1.47 3.98 11.77
C ASP A 101 -2.01 2.95 12.78
N SER A 102 -3.27 2.53 12.59
CA SER A 102 -3.91 1.55 13.46
C SER A 102 -3.28 0.16 13.30
N PHE A 103 -2.92 -0.20 12.07
CA PHE A 103 -2.34 -1.48 11.70
C PHE A 103 -0.91 -1.63 12.26
N THR A 104 -0.06 -0.60 12.13
CA THR A 104 1.31 -0.62 12.66
C THR A 104 1.34 -0.67 14.18
N ALA A 105 0.43 0.04 14.85
CA ALA A 105 0.31 0.04 16.30
C ALA A 105 -0.13 -1.32 16.85
N GLN A 106 -1.06 -2.02 16.18
CA GLN A 106 -1.56 -3.33 16.61
C GLN A 106 -0.56 -4.47 16.43
N HIS A 107 0.39 -4.33 15.50
CA HIS A 107 1.37 -5.37 15.20
C HIS A 107 2.76 -5.11 15.80
N ASN A 108 2.92 -4.12 16.69
CA ASN A 108 4.22 -3.68 17.24
C ASN A 108 5.28 -3.47 16.15
N MET A 109 4.86 -2.97 14.98
CA MET A 109 5.72 -2.75 13.81
C MET A 109 6.31 -1.33 13.83
N ASP A 110 6.65 -0.82 15.02
CA ASP A 110 7.25 0.50 15.18
C ASP A 110 8.59 0.56 14.43
N GLY A 111 8.59 1.29 13.31
CA GLY A 111 9.77 1.54 12.49
C GLY A 111 9.99 0.61 11.29
N LEU A 112 9.01 -0.20 10.85
CA LEU A 112 9.10 -0.89 9.55
C LEU A 112 8.76 0.00 8.34
N PHE A 113 8.05 1.10 8.57
CA PHE A 113 7.58 2.01 7.51
C PHE A 113 8.18 3.43 7.60
N ASP A 114 9.28 3.56 8.35
CA ASP A 114 10.07 4.79 8.49
C ASP A 114 11.25 4.73 7.50
N GLU A 115 11.18 5.51 6.43
CA GLU A 115 12.22 5.56 5.38
C GLU A 115 13.63 5.83 5.95
N SER A 116 13.73 6.50 7.10
CA SER A 116 15.01 6.81 7.75
C SER A 116 15.69 5.59 8.40
N LYS A 117 14.95 4.51 8.70
CA LYS A 117 15.47 3.29 9.36
C LYS A 117 15.74 2.13 8.40
N ILE A 118 15.23 2.19 7.17
CA ILE A 118 15.41 1.13 6.14
C ILE A 118 16.89 0.98 5.74
N CYS A 119 17.68 2.07 5.76
CA CYS A 119 19.10 2.02 5.39
C CYS A 119 19.97 1.21 6.37
N LYS A 120 19.57 1.07 7.65
CA LYS A 120 20.33 0.31 8.67
C LYS A 120 19.96 -1.19 8.72
N ARG A 121 18.79 -1.60 8.21
CA ARG A 121 18.27 -2.97 8.32
C ARG A 121 18.63 -3.92 7.16
N LYS A 122 19.46 -3.51 6.20
CA LYS A 122 19.99 -4.41 5.15
C LYS A 122 20.67 -5.68 5.69
N LYS A 123 21.04 -5.72 6.98
CA LYS A 123 21.63 -6.91 7.65
C LYS A 123 20.63 -7.81 8.41
N GLN A 124 19.35 -7.48 8.50
CA GLN A 124 18.39 -8.18 9.40
C GLN A 124 17.18 -8.83 8.73
N TYR A 125 17.00 -8.74 7.41
CA TYR A 125 15.94 -9.45 6.66
C TYR A 125 16.23 -10.97 6.51
N ASN A 126 16.57 -11.63 7.62
CA ASN A 126 16.74 -13.08 7.71
C ASN A 126 15.61 -13.77 8.50
N TYR A 127 14.56 -13.03 8.90
CA TYR A 127 13.51 -13.55 9.79
C TYR A 127 12.18 -13.89 9.12
N ILE A 128 11.95 -13.50 7.86
CA ILE A 128 10.71 -13.85 7.14
C ILE A 128 10.85 -15.20 6.40
N THR A 129 12.07 -15.64 6.10
CA THR A 129 12.34 -16.89 5.38
C THR A 129 12.36 -18.16 6.23
N LYS A 130 12.29 -18.09 7.57
CA LYS A 130 12.41 -19.30 8.42
C LYS A 130 11.13 -19.79 9.10
N THR A 131 10.05 -19.02 9.16
CA THR A 131 8.85 -19.42 9.95
C THR A 131 7.64 -19.85 9.13
N TYR A 132 7.69 -19.84 7.79
CA TYR A 132 6.58 -20.27 6.94
C TYR A 132 6.86 -21.47 6.02
N ILE A 133 7.97 -22.18 6.21
CA ILE A 133 8.13 -23.54 5.64
C ILE A 133 8.21 -24.52 6.81
N LYS A 134 7.03 -24.95 7.29
CA LYS A 134 6.90 -26.29 7.86
C LYS A 134 6.66 -27.23 6.67
N LEU A 135 7.75 -27.82 6.17
CA LEU A 135 7.72 -29.15 5.58
C LEU A 135 7.71 -30.16 6.73
#